data_AF-A0A968I2W3-F1
#
_entry.id   AF-A0A968I2W3-F1
#
_cell.length_a   1.000
_cell.length_b   1.000
_cell.length_c   1.000
_cell.angle_alpha   90.00
_cell.angle_beta   90.00
_cell.angle_gamma   90.00
#
_symmetry.space_group_name_H-M   'P 1'
#
loop_
_entity.id
_entity.type
_entity.pdbx_description
1 polymer ?
#
loop_
_entity_poly.entity_id
_entity_poly.type
_entity_poly.pdbx_seq_one_letter_code
_entity_poly.pdbx_strand_id
1 'polypeptide(L)'
;MQMTQSKPQPRAPVWMTWVKENLFSSAFNTVLTVGSSALVLWVLYNLGTWAFTQARWAVIPINFRLLMVGPFPAEQLWRVWTVLGIVSLTAGLHWGSASRGLRIVAWPFVTAAVIAVFTFVTQMGFPSSLLVPRRCWRCSLGSSSDAPLSRAAS
;
A
#
# COMPACT_ATOMS: atom_id res chain seq x y z
N MET A 1 -59.61 11.63 44.50
CA MET A 1 -58.30 11.09 44.09
C MET A 1 -57.99 11.59 42.69
N GLN A 2 -57.18 12.64 42.56
CA GLN A 2 -56.76 13.19 41.27
C GLN A 2 -55.44 12.51 40.89
N MET A 3 -55.44 11.70 39.83
CA MET A 3 -54.20 11.21 39.23
C MET A 3 -53.62 12.36 38.41
N THR A 4 -52.59 13.05 38.93
CA THR A 4 -51.81 13.99 38.14
C THR A 4 -51.10 13.23 37.02
N GLN A 5 -51.68 13.27 35.81
CA GLN A 5 -51.04 12.84 34.58
C GLN A 5 -49.79 13.71 34.34
N SER A 6 -48.60 13.10 34.41
CA SER A 6 -47.35 13.78 34.06
C SER A 6 -47.23 13.83 32.54
N LYS A 7 -47.13 15.05 32.00
CA LYS A 7 -46.87 15.31 30.58
C LYS A 7 -45.60 14.54 30.17
N PRO A 8 -45.62 13.71 29.10
CA PRO A 8 -44.43 12.98 28.68
C PRO A 8 -43.34 13.97 28.29
N GLN A 9 -42.21 13.87 28.97
CA GLN A 9 -41.01 14.67 28.65
C GLN A 9 -40.47 14.22 27.30
N PRO A 10 -40.08 15.14 26.40
CA PRO A 10 -39.44 14.78 25.13
C PRO A 10 -38.12 14.06 25.42
N ARG A 11 -38.02 12.77 25.08
CA ARG A 11 -36.79 11.99 25.24
C ARG A 11 -35.87 12.27 24.05
N ALA A 12 -34.64 12.72 24.32
CA ALA A 12 -33.62 12.85 23.30
C ALA A 12 -33.36 11.48 22.63
N PRO A 13 -33.00 11.44 21.34
CA PRO A 13 -32.71 10.19 20.66
C PRO A 13 -31.49 9.51 21.28
N VAL A 14 -31.52 8.16 21.32
CA VAL A 14 -30.56 7.32 22.06
C VAL A 14 -29.10 7.63 21.73
N TRP A 15 -28.79 7.94 20.46
CA TRP A 15 -27.45 8.28 20.02
C TRP A 15 -26.93 9.58 20.62
N MET A 16 -27.78 10.57 20.86
CA MET A 16 -27.38 11.87 21.39
C MET A 16 -27.07 11.79 22.89
N THR A 17 -27.84 10.97 23.62
CA THR A 17 -27.54 10.63 25.02
C THR A 17 -26.21 9.90 25.13
N TRP A 18 -25.97 8.92 24.25
CA TRP A 18 -24.70 8.19 24.20
C TRP A 18 -23.50 9.09 23.91
N VAL A 19 -23.60 10.01 22.93
CA VAL A 19 -22.51 10.95 22.62
C VAL A 19 -22.20 11.84 23.82
N LYS A 20 -23.23 12.37 24.50
CA LYS A 20 -23.03 13.22 25.67
C LYS A 20 -22.32 12.47 26.82
N GLU A 21 -22.71 11.23 27.07
CA GLU A 21 -22.14 10.41 28.14
C GLU A 21 -20.73 9.90 27.82
N ASN A 22 -20.40 9.64 26.55
CA ASN A 22 -19.09 9.09 26.18
C ASN A 22 -18.06 10.19 25.85
N LEU A 23 -18.44 11.23 25.11
CA LEU A 23 -17.50 12.27 24.66
C LEU A 23 -17.44 13.47 25.61
N PHE A 24 -18.55 13.79 26.31
CA PHE A 24 -18.69 15.01 27.10
C PHE A 24 -18.99 14.75 28.59
N SER A 25 -18.59 13.58 29.13
CA SER A 25 -18.84 13.21 30.53
C SER A 25 -18.09 14.04 31.56
N SER A 26 -16.97 14.66 31.20
CA SER A 26 -16.11 15.43 32.10
C SER A 26 -15.54 16.67 31.39
N ALA A 27 -15.14 17.69 32.15
CA ALA A 27 -14.47 18.89 31.63
C ALA A 27 -13.19 18.53 30.85
N PHE A 28 -12.41 17.56 31.35
CA PHE A 28 -11.22 17.06 30.65
C PHE A 28 -11.58 16.39 29.32
N ASN A 29 -12.58 15.50 29.32
CA ASN A 29 -13.06 14.83 28.10
C ASN A 29 -13.62 15.82 27.07
N THR A 30 -14.26 16.88 27.54
CA THR A 30 -14.78 17.95 26.68
C THR A 30 -13.63 18.70 25.99
N VAL A 31 -12.61 19.13 26.74
CA VAL A 31 -11.44 19.82 26.15
C VAL A 31 -10.70 18.90 25.19
N LEU A 32 -10.50 17.64 25.56
CA LEU A 32 -9.86 16.63 24.70
C LEU A 32 -10.66 16.41 23.41
N THR A 33 -11.98 16.28 23.50
CA THR A 33 -12.86 16.08 22.35
C THR A 33 -12.86 17.29 21.44
N VAL A 34 -12.97 18.50 21.98
CA VAL A 34 -12.96 19.74 21.20
C VAL A 34 -11.60 19.93 20.52
N GLY A 35 -10.50 19.73 21.25
CA GLY A 35 -9.14 19.87 20.71
C GLY A 35 -8.82 18.82 19.64
N SER A 36 -9.14 17.56 19.89
CA SER A 36 -8.96 16.49 18.90
C SER A 36 -9.85 16.69 17.67
N SER A 37 -11.09 17.12 17.84
CA SER A 37 -11.99 17.43 16.72
C SER A 37 -11.46 18.59 15.88
N ALA A 38 -10.98 19.66 16.52
CA ALA A 38 -10.36 20.78 15.83
C ALA A 38 -9.11 20.35 15.05
N LEU A 39 -8.26 19.52 15.65
CA LEU A 39 -7.08 18.95 14.99
C LEU A 39 -7.47 18.11 13.77
N VAL A 40 -8.46 17.21 13.92
CA VAL A 40 -8.94 16.37 12.82
C VAL A 40 -9.49 17.23 11.69
N LEU A 41 -10.31 18.23 11.99
CA LEU A 41 -10.85 19.14 10.99
C LEU A 41 -9.74 19.93 10.27
N TRP A 42 -8.73 20.40 11.01
CA TRP A 42 -7.57 21.07 10.43
C TRP A 42 -6.78 20.15 9.50
N VAL A 43 -6.50 18.91 9.90
CA VAL A 43 -5.82 17.92 9.05
C VAL A 43 -6.64 17.61 7.81
N LEU A 44 -7.95 17.37 7.95
CA LEU A 44 -8.84 17.08 6.83
C LEU A 44 -8.93 18.25 5.85
N TYR A 45 -8.97 19.48 6.35
CA TYR A 45 -8.98 20.68 5.51
C TYR A 45 -7.70 20.80 4.69
N ASN A 46 -6.53 20.65 5.32
CA ASN A 46 -5.25 20.73 4.63
C ASN A 46 -5.07 19.57 3.63
N LEU A 47 -5.40 18.36 4.05
CA LEU A 47 -5.29 17.17 3.21
C LEU A 47 -6.25 17.24 2.02
N GLY A 48 -7.49 17.68 2.25
CA GLY A 48 -8.48 17.92 1.21
C GLY A 48 -8.03 19.00 0.24
N THR A 49 -7.52 20.14 0.75
CA THR A 49 -7.01 21.22 -0.09
C THR A 49 -5.86 20.73 -0.97
N TRP A 50 -4.87 20.05 -0.40
CA TRP A 50 -3.78 19.44 -1.16
C TRP A 50 -4.31 18.44 -2.20
N ALA A 51 -5.21 17.54 -1.79
CA ALA A 51 -5.79 16.51 -2.63
C ALA A 51 -6.50 17.10 -3.85
N PHE A 52 -7.25 18.20 -3.71
CA PHE A 52 -8.01 18.77 -4.84
C PHE A 52 -7.24 19.83 -5.64
N THR A 53 -6.23 20.49 -5.06
CA THR A 53 -5.55 21.63 -5.73
C THR A 53 -4.12 21.32 -6.19
N GLN A 54 -3.38 20.50 -5.45
CA GLN A 54 -1.95 20.25 -5.72
C GLN A 54 -1.68 18.83 -6.21
N ALA A 55 -2.47 17.85 -5.78
CA ALA A 55 -2.24 16.46 -6.10
C ALA A 55 -2.43 16.17 -7.60
N ARG A 56 -1.41 15.59 -8.21
CA ARG A 56 -1.42 15.19 -9.63
C ARG A 56 -1.96 13.76 -9.77
N TRP A 57 -3.28 13.60 -9.68
CA TRP A 57 -3.94 12.29 -9.75
C TRP A 57 -3.63 11.48 -11.02
N ALA A 58 -3.24 12.16 -12.12
CA ALA A 58 -2.83 11.50 -13.36
C ALA A 58 -1.59 10.59 -13.21
N VAL A 59 -0.72 10.83 -12.22
CA VAL A 59 0.50 10.03 -12.03
C VAL A 59 0.19 8.59 -11.63
N ILE A 60 -0.91 8.36 -10.92
CA ILE A 60 -1.30 7.04 -10.39
C ILE A 60 -1.63 6.05 -11.50
N PRO A 61 -2.58 6.33 -12.43
CA PRO A 61 -2.88 5.39 -13.52
C PRO A 61 -1.72 5.27 -14.52
N ILE A 62 -1.01 6.37 -14.80
CA ILE A 62 0.12 6.36 -15.76
C ILE A 62 1.27 5.48 -15.25
N ASN A 63 1.51 5.47 -13.93
CA ASN A 63 2.59 4.73 -13.30
C ASN A 63 2.07 3.57 -12.45
N PHE A 64 0.86 3.07 -12.70
CA PHE A 64 0.23 2.07 -11.85
C PHE A 64 1.11 0.82 -11.68
N ARG A 65 1.74 0.40 -12.79
CA ARG A 65 2.73 -0.69 -12.79
C ARG A 65 3.92 -0.40 -11.87
N LEU A 66 4.46 0.82 -11.91
CA LEU A 66 5.60 1.23 -11.09
C LEU A 66 5.21 1.31 -9.61
N LEU A 67 3.97 1.70 -9.29
CA LEU A 67 3.45 1.76 -7.93
C LEU A 67 3.20 0.36 -7.33
N MET A 68 2.68 -0.57 -8.13
CA MET A 68 2.35 -1.92 -7.68
C MET A 68 3.56 -2.86 -7.64
N VAL A 69 4.44 -2.78 -8.64
CA VAL A 69 5.54 -3.74 -8.81
C VAL A 69 6.92 -3.11 -8.60
N GLY A 70 7.01 -1.78 -8.52
CA GLY A 70 8.30 -1.08 -8.46
C GLY A 70 8.99 -1.00 -9.82
N PRO A 71 10.27 -0.58 -9.86
CA PRO A 71 11.07 -0.41 -11.09
C PRO A 71 11.53 -1.75 -11.69
N PHE A 72 10.63 -2.73 -11.77
CA PHE A 72 10.95 -4.07 -12.24
C PHE A 72 10.83 -4.16 -13.77
N PRO A 73 11.82 -4.73 -14.49
CA PRO A 73 11.76 -4.88 -15.94
C PRO A 73 10.55 -5.71 -16.37
N ALA A 74 9.97 -5.38 -17.53
CA ALA A 74 8.68 -5.94 -17.95
C ALA A 74 8.79 -7.45 -18.21
N GLU A 75 9.95 -7.87 -18.67
CA GLU A 75 10.32 -9.22 -19.07
C GLU A 75 10.38 -10.16 -17.85
N GLN A 76 10.52 -9.62 -16.64
CA GLN A 76 10.61 -10.40 -15.41
C GLN A 76 9.32 -10.37 -14.60
N LEU A 77 8.30 -9.59 -15.01
CA LEU A 77 7.01 -9.48 -14.31
C LEU A 77 6.36 -10.83 -14.02
N TRP A 78 6.55 -11.83 -14.89
CA TRP A 78 6.02 -13.17 -14.69
C TRP A 78 6.46 -13.77 -13.35
N ARG A 79 7.67 -13.47 -12.86
CA ARG A 79 8.18 -13.93 -11.56
C ARG A 79 7.33 -13.40 -10.40
N VAL A 80 6.97 -12.11 -10.46
CA VAL A 80 6.15 -11.45 -9.44
C VAL A 80 4.75 -12.05 -9.40
N TRP A 81 4.14 -12.25 -10.57
CA TRP A 81 2.83 -12.89 -10.67
C TRP A 81 2.85 -14.36 -10.23
N THR A 82 3.92 -15.11 -10.51
CA THR A 82 4.09 -16.48 -10.03
C THR A 82 4.15 -16.54 -8.51
N VAL A 83 4.95 -15.68 -7.85
CA VAL A 83 5.01 -15.60 -6.38
C VAL A 83 3.64 -15.27 -5.82
N LEU A 84 2.99 -14.23 -6.37
CA LEU A 84 1.69 -13.78 -5.88
C LEU A 84 0.65 -14.91 -6.00
N GLY A 85 0.62 -15.63 -7.12
CA GLY A 85 -0.26 -16.78 -7.31
C GLY A 85 0.02 -17.90 -6.31
N ILE A 86 1.29 -18.23 -6.07
CA ILE A 86 1.72 -19.24 -5.10
C ILE A 86 1.29 -18.88 -3.68
N VAL A 87 1.55 -17.65 -3.25
CA VAL A 87 1.18 -17.14 -1.92
C VAL A 87 -0.34 -17.13 -1.77
N SER A 88 -1.07 -16.67 -2.80
CA SER A 88 -2.54 -16.65 -2.77
C SER A 88 -3.13 -18.07 -2.71
N LEU A 89 -2.57 -19.02 -3.47
CA LEU A 89 -2.99 -20.43 -3.44
C LEU A 89 -2.73 -21.07 -2.09
N THR A 90 -1.53 -20.89 -1.54
CA THR A 90 -1.18 -21.45 -0.22
C THR A 90 -2.01 -20.79 0.88
N ALA A 91 -2.26 -19.48 0.84
CA ALA A 91 -3.15 -18.79 1.77
C ALA A 91 -4.63 -19.20 1.62
N GLY A 92 -5.09 -19.48 0.40
CA GLY A 92 -6.44 -19.97 0.13
C GLY A 92 -6.64 -21.40 0.63
N LEU A 93 -5.70 -22.30 0.34
CA LEU A 93 -5.67 -23.65 0.91
C LEU A 93 -5.57 -23.57 2.44
N HIS A 94 -4.72 -22.63 2.92
CA HIS A 94 -4.62 -22.04 4.24
C HIS A 94 -5.87 -22.13 5.10
N TRP A 95 -6.66 -21.12 4.80
CA TRP A 95 -7.96 -20.81 5.30
C TRP A 95 -8.99 -21.90 4.98
N GLY A 96 -8.99 -22.42 3.75
CA GLY A 96 -9.99 -23.40 3.29
C GLY A 96 -9.88 -24.77 3.95
N SER A 97 -8.69 -25.13 4.46
CA SER A 97 -8.48 -26.34 5.27
C SER A 97 -8.85 -26.12 6.74
N ALA A 98 -8.50 -24.94 7.29
CA ALA A 98 -8.82 -24.56 8.66
C ALA A 98 -10.34 -24.45 8.88
N SER A 99 -11.08 -23.90 7.91
CA SER A 99 -12.53 -23.72 7.99
C SER A 99 -13.33 -25.03 7.91
N ARG A 100 -12.72 -26.12 7.42
CA ARG A 100 -13.35 -27.45 7.28
C ARG A 100 -12.98 -28.43 8.40
N GLY A 101 -12.23 -27.99 9.41
CA GLY A 101 -11.81 -28.86 10.53
C GLY A 101 -10.85 -29.99 10.13
N LEU A 102 -10.35 -29.99 8.89
CA LEU A 102 -9.39 -30.96 8.40
C LEU A 102 -8.00 -30.60 8.97
N ARG A 103 -7.60 -31.24 10.07
CA ARG A 103 -6.24 -31.16 10.62
C ARG A 103 -5.27 -31.91 9.70
N ILE A 104 -4.86 -31.25 8.63
CA ILE A 104 -4.00 -31.85 7.61
C ILE A 104 -2.52 -31.70 8.01
N VAL A 105 -1.89 -32.81 8.40
CA VAL A 105 -0.43 -32.95 8.67
C VAL A 105 0.44 -32.61 7.45
N ALA A 106 -0.15 -32.47 6.26
CA ALA A 106 0.56 -32.19 5.01
C ALA A 106 0.91 -30.70 4.75
N TRP A 107 0.43 -29.76 5.57
CA TRP A 107 0.76 -28.32 5.45
C TRP A 107 2.24 -27.97 5.24
N PRO A 108 3.18 -28.52 6.04
CA PRO A 108 4.61 -28.27 5.84
C PRO A 108 5.14 -28.89 4.53
N PHE A 109 4.58 -30.02 4.08
CA PHE A 109 5.01 -30.68 2.85
C PHE A 109 4.51 -29.97 1.59
N VAL A 110 3.26 -29.48 1.61
CA VAL A 110 2.69 -28.68 0.51
C VAL A 110 3.43 -27.36 0.36
N THR A 111 3.69 -26.66 1.48
CA THR A 111 4.45 -25.41 1.45
C THR A 111 5.91 -25.62 1.01
N ALA A 112 6.58 -26.66 1.50
CA ALA A 112 7.93 -27.01 1.06
C ALA A 112 8.02 -27.39 -0.43
N ALA A 113 7.07 -28.19 -0.94
CA ALA A 113 7.02 -28.56 -2.35
C ALA A 113 6.81 -27.34 -3.25
N VAL A 114 5.93 -26.42 -2.86
CA VAL A 114 5.67 -25.19 -3.60
C VAL A 114 6.88 -24.25 -3.60
N ILE A 115 7.59 -24.13 -2.47
CA ILE A 115 8.85 -23.36 -2.39
C ILE A 115 9.93 -24.00 -3.27
N ALA A 116 10.06 -25.33 -3.27
CA ALA A 116 11.03 -26.05 -4.09
C ALA A 116 10.76 -25.91 -5.59
N VAL A 117 9.50 -25.97 -6.01
CA VAL A 117 9.11 -25.73 -7.41
C VAL A 117 9.38 -24.27 -7.79
N PHE A 118 9.11 -23.32 -6.90
CA PHE A 118 9.39 -21.90 -7.14
C PHE A 118 10.88 -21.60 -7.30
N THR A 119 11.74 -22.15 -6.42
CA THR A 119 13.19 -21.97 -6.53
C THR A 119 13.74 -22.64 -7.79
N PHE A 120 13.21 -23.79 -8.19
CA PHE A 120 13.57 -24.46 -9.42
C PHE A 120 13.20 -23.64 -10.67
N VAL A 121 11.97 -23.12 -10.73
CA VAL A 121 11.48 -22.29 -11.84
C VAL A 121 12.26 -20.98 -11.97
N THR A 122 12.65 -20.36 -10.85
CA THR A 122 13.43 -19.12 -10.86
C THR A 122 14.90 -19.33 -11.25
N GLN A 123 15.46 -20.51 -10.99
CA GLN A 123 16.80 -20.91 -11.42
C GLN A 123 16.88 -21.34 -12.89
N MET A 124 15.83 -21.99 -13.43
CA MET A 124 15.76 -22.34 -14.86
C MET A 124 15.43 -21.14 -15.77
N GLY A 125 14.86 -20.07 -15.22
CA GLY A 125 14.49 -18.88 -15.98
C GLY A 125 15.67 -17.94 -16.27
N PHE A 126 16.44 -18.22 -17.34
CA PHE A 126 17.32 -17.30 -18.07
C PHE A 126 18.48 -16.62 -17.29
N PRO A 127 19.76 -16.83 -17.69
CA PRO A 127 20.86 -15.98 -17.26
C PRO A 127 20.70 -14.58 -17.85
N SER A 128 20.00 -13.72 -17.11
CA SER A 128 19.88 -12.28 -17.38
C SER A 128 21.24 -11.55 -17.33
N SER A 129 22.28 -12.23 -16.85
CA SER A 129 23.69 -11.80 -16.93
C SER A 129 24.22 -11.69 -18.37
N LEU A 130 23.55 -12.26 -19.37
CA LEU A 130 23.97 -12.17 -20.79
C LEU A 130 23.33 -11.00 -21.55
N LEU A 131 22.24 -10.40 -21.04
CA LEU A 131 21.45 -9.40 -21.76
C LEU A 131 21.50 -7.99 -21.16
N VAL A 132 22.18 -7.80 -20.03
CA VAL A 132 22.53 -6.46 -19.55
C VAL A 132 23.93 -6.14 -20.06
N PRO A 133 24.09 -5.32 -21.13
CA PRO A 133 25.39 -4.77 -21.43
C PRO A 133 25.80 -4.02 -20.17
N ARG A 134 26.95 -4.37 -19.60
CA ARG A 134 27.62 -3.50 -18.63
C ARG A 134 27.97 -2.21 -19.38
N ARG A 135 27.00 -1.29 -19.51
CA ARG A 135 27.27 0.09 -19.86
C ARG A 135 28.13 0.60 -18.71
N CYS A 136 29.44 0.57 -18.91
CA CYS A 136 30.41 1.23 -18.08
C CYS A 136 30.00 2.70 -18.01
N TRP A 137 29.26 3.06 -16.95
CA TRP A 137 28.90 4.43 -16.62
C TRP A 137 30.14 5.35 -16.51
N ARG A 138 31.34 4.74 -16.48
CA ARG A 138 32.65 5.39 -16.35
C ARG A 138 33.33 5.75 -17.68
N CYS A 139 32.76 5.46 -18.85
CA CYS A 139 33.39 5.84 -20.14
C CYS A 139 32.86 7.16 -20.74
N SER A 140 31.86 7.81 -20.14
CA SER A 140 31.27 9.07 -20.67
C SER A 140 31.95 10.35 -20.15
N LEU A 141 33.02 10.26 -19.37
CA LEU A 141 33.70 11.41 -18.75
C LEU A 141 35.09 11.73 -19.35
N GLY A 142 35.45 11.14 -20.49
CA GLY A 142 36.83 11.21 -21.02
C GLY A 142 36.96 11.46 -22.52
N SER A 143 36.06 12.21 -23.16
CA SER A 143 36.21 12.57 -24.59
C SER A 143 35.61 13.93 -24.90
N SER A 144 36.10 14.97 -24.24
CA SER A 144 35.72 16.36 -24.58
C SER A 144 36.88 17.35 -24.54
N SER A 145 38.13 16.90 -24.44
CA SER A 145 39.29 17.81 -24.27
C SER A 145 40.28 17.86 -25.44
N ASP A 146 40.16 17.00 -26.45
CA ASP A 146 41.16 16.93 -27.53
C ASP A 146 40.58 17.34 -28.90
N ALA A 147 40.38 18.64 -29.07
CA ALA A 147 40.21 19.24 -30.40
C ALA A 147 41.38 20.21 -30.66
N PRO A 148 42.42 19.81 -31.43
CA PRO A 148 43.47 20.73 -31.84
C PRO A 148 42.94 21.67 -32.93
N LEU A 149 42.66 22.92 -32.56
CA LEU A 149 42.47 24.04 -33.47
C LEU A 149 43.83 24.42 -34.09
N SER A 150 44.31 23.63 -35.06
CA SER A 150 45.49 23.96 -35.87
C SER A 150 45.33 23.50 -37.32
N ARG A 151 44.45 24.18 -38.06
CA ARG A 151 44.53 24.35 -39.53
C ARG A 151 43.35 25.16 -40.05
N ALA A 152 43.54 26.48 -40.18
CA ALA A 152 42.86 27.34 -41.16
C ALA A 152 43.31 28.80 -40.94
N ALA A 153 44.48 29.16 -41.47
CA ALA A 153 44.82 30.54 -41.83
C ALA A 153 46.07 30.48 -42.72
N SER A 154 45.83 30.26 -44.01
CA SER A 154 46.71 30.57 -45.12
C SER A 154 45.92 31.48 -46.06
#